data_AF-A0A4W5NP38-F1
#
_entry.id   AF-A0A4W5NP38-F1
#
_cell.length_a   1.000
_cell.length_b   1.000
_cell.length_c   1.000
_cell.angle_alpha   90.00
_cell.angle_beta   90.00
_cell.angle_gamma   90.00
#
_symmetry.space_group_name_H-M   'P 1'
#
loop_
_entity.id
_entity.type
_entity.pdbx_description
1 polymer ?
#
loop_
_entity_poly.entity_id
_entity_poly.type
_entity_poly.pdbx_seq_one_letter_code
_entity_poly.pdbx_strand_id
1 'polypeptide(L)'
;MRRMSITQTQFFSATLTGHKNVKFEAVLSKSNYGVARGDSAGYQSEGLEKPMAEARHTPGVLAVFNIILPMKAGDTVCIDLVTGKLVHSSEPLTIFSGMLLYETV
;
A
#
# COMPACT_ATOMS: atom_id res chain seq x y z
N MET A 1 12.20 36.06 10.25
CA MET A 1 10.98 35.71 9.49
C MET A 1 10.74 34.21 9.64
N ARG A 2 9.79 33.76 10.46
CA ARG A 2 9.47 32.33 10.59
C ARG A 2 8.67 31.90 9.35
N ARG A 3 9.21 31.04 8.49
CA ARG A 3 8.41 30.37 7.45
C ARG A 3 7.34 29.53 8.17
N MET A 4 6.09 29.94 8.09
CA MET A 4 4.97 29.05 8.41
C MET A 4 5.06 27.85 7.47
N SER A 5 5.18 26.65 8.04
CA SER A 5 5.32 25.42 7.26
C SER A 5 3.92 24.96 6.88
N ILE A 6 3.47 25.35 5.68
CA ILE A 6 2.22 24.86 5.10
C ILE A 6 2.27 23.34 5.06
N THR A 7 1.25 22.69 5.63
CA THR A 7 1.08 21.24 5.58
C THR A 7 -0.12 20.92 4.72
N GLN A 8 0.02 20.00 3.78
CA GLN A 8 -1.00 19.62 2.82
C GLN A 8 -1.56 18.25 3.19
N THR A 9 -2.88 18.11 3.31
CA THR A 9 -3.50 16.80 3.51
C THR A 9 -3.79 16.18 2.16
N GLN A 10 -3.24 14.99 1.90
CA GLN A 10 -3.36 14.29 0.63
C GLN A 10 -3.96 12.90 0.82
N PHE A 11 -4.78 12.47 -0.14
CA PHE A 11 -5.24 11.10 -0.25
C PHE A 11 -4.38 10.32 -1.24
N PHE A 12 -3.94 9.13 -0.85
CA PHE A 12 -3.21 8.21 -1.71
C PHE A 12 -4.00 6.92 -1.87
N SER A 13 -4.11 6.46 -3.11
CA SER A 13 -4.70 5.17 -3.46
C SER A 13 -3.72 4.36 -4.28
N ALA A 14 -3.58 3.09 -3.95
CA ALA A 14 -2.80 2.18 -4.77
C ALA A 14 -3.46 0.80 -4.83
N THR A 15 -3.42 0.21 -6.02
CA THR A 15 -3.83 -1.17 -6.25
C THR A 15 -2.64 -1.89 -6.87
N LEU A 16 -2.12 -2.88 -6.19
CA LEU A 16 -0.98 -3.68 -6.62
C LEU A 16 -1.47 -5.07 -7.02
N THR A 17 -1.12 -5.50 -8.23
CA THR A 17 -1.43 -6.86 -8.69
C THR A 17 -0.15 -7.69 -8.72
N GLY A 18 -0.12 -8.75 -7.92
CA GLY A 18 0.95 -9.73 -7.81
C GLY A 18 1.04 -10.65 -9.03
N HIS A 19 2.13 -11.39 -9.13
CA HIS A 19 2.21 -12.51 -10.08
C HIS A 19 1.37 -13.69 -9.57
N LYS A 20 0.74 -14.44 -10.48
CA LYS A 20 -0.08 -15.61 -10.12
C LYS A 20 0.73 -16.59 -9.27
N ASN A 21 0.13 -17.06 -8.17
CA ASN A 21 0.73 -17.99 -7.20
C ASN A 21 2.01 -17.49 -6.51
N VAL A 22 2.32 -16.20 -6.58
CA VAL A 22 3.45 -15.59 -5.88
C VAL A 22 2.89 -14.64 -4.84
N LYS A 23 3.13 -14.92 -3.56
CA LYS A 23 2.85 -13.97 -2.48
C LYS A 23 3.78 -12.76 -2.66
N PHE A 24 3.24 -11.56 -2.49
CA PHE A 24 4.05 -10.35 -2.36
C PHE A 24 3.66 -9.58 -1.10
N GLU A 25 4.60 -8.76 -0.64
CA GLU A 25 4.43 -7.83 0.47
C GLU A 25 4.95 -6.46 0.01
N ALA A 26 4.16 -5.42 0.25
CA ALA A 26 4.51 -4.06 -0.07
C ALA A 26 4.25 -3.14 1.13
N VAL A 27 5.06 -2.10 1.24
CA VAL A 27 4.94 -1.06 2.26
C VAL A 27 4.72 0.27 1.57
N LEU A 28 3.66 0.97 1.96
CA LEU A 28 3.52 2.38 1.63
C LEU A 28 4.39 3.16 2.62
N SER A 29 5.38 3.87 2.10
CA SER A 29 6.32 4.67 2.88
C SER A 29 6.14 6.15 2.63
N LYS A 30 6.34 6.95 3.68
CA LYS A 30 6.41 8.41 3.63
C LYS A 30 7.80 8.84 4.07
N SER A 31 8.55 9.50 3.20
CA SER A 31 9.89 10.01 3.51
C SER A 31 10.80 8.94 4.16
N ASN A 32 10.76 7.71 3.61
CA ASN A 32 11.45 6.49 4.10
C ASN A 32 10.92 5.86 5.40
N TYR A 33 9.79 6.32 5.93
CA TYR A 33 9.11 5.69 7.08
C TYR A 33 7.91 4.87 6.61
N GLY A 34 7.84 3.60 7.00
CA GLY A 34 6.71 2.74 6.68
C GLY A 34 5.43 3.20 7.39
N VAL A 35 4.39 3.48 6.61
CA VAL A 35 3.09 3.97 7.10
C VAL A 35 2.05 2.88 7.12
N ALA A 36 2.01 2.06 6.07
CA ALA A 36 1.07 0.96 5.94
C ALA A 36 1.74 -0.22 5.23
N ARG A 37 1.28 -1.43 5.53
CA ARG A 37 1.77 -2.67 4.94
C ARG A 37 0.59 -3.44 4.36
N GLY A 38 0.76 -3.93 3.14
CA GLY A 38 -0.22 -4.76 2.45
C GLY A 38 0.46 -6.00 1.89
N ASP A 39 -0.21 -7.14 1.98
CA ASP A 39 0.26 -8.38 1.37
C ASP A 39 -0.86 -9.07 0.60
N SER A 40 -0.45 -10.00 -0.26
CA SER A 40 -1.34 -10.72 -1.15
C SER A 40 -1.85 -12.04 -0.52
N ALA A 41 -1.37 -12.44 0.65
CA ALA A 41 -1.86 -13.66 1.31
C ALA A 41 -3.27 -13.48 1.92
N GLY A 42 -3.73 -12.23 2.02
CA GLY A 42 -4.97 -11.91 2.71
C GLY A 42 -4.80 -11.99 4.22
N TYR A 43 -5.78 -11.43 4.94
CA TYR A 43 -5.79 -11.40 6.40
C TYR A 43 -5.76 -12.83 6.98
N GLN A 44 -4.67 -13.20 7.63
CA GLN A 44 -4.62 -14.38 8.50
C GLN A 44 -5.21 -13.96 9.84
N SER A 45 -6.44 -14.40 10.14
CA SER A 45 -7.04 -14.19 11.46
C SER A 45 -6.18 -14.90 12.51
N GLU A 46 -5.32 -14.15 13.21
CA GLU A 46 -4.59 -14.65 14.36
C GLU A 46 -5.60 -15.02 15.46
N GLY A 47 -5.86 -16.33 15.64
CA GLY A 47 -6.52 -16.85 16.85
C GLY A 47 -7.90 -17.50 16.71
N LEU A 48 -8.18 -18.27 15.66
CA LEU A 48 -9.32 -19.22 15.68
C LEU A 48 -8.84 -20.66 15.52
N GLU A 49 -8.72 -21.34 16.67
CA GLU A 49 -8.60 -22.79 16.78
C GLU A 49 -9.86 -23.47 16.20
N LYS A 50 -9.91 -23.71 14.89
CA LYS A 50 -10.88 -24.66 14.32
C LYS A 50 -10.26 -25.53 13.22
N PRO A 51 -10.62 -26.83 13.20
CA PRO A 51 -9.97 -27.82 12.35
C PRO A 51 -10.52 -27.64 10.95
N MET A 52 -9.80 -26.93 10.10
CA MET A 52 -10.29 -26.66 8.76
C MET A 52 -9.35 -27.30 7.75
N ALA A 53 -9.93 -28.29 7.06
CA ALA A 53 -9.42 -28.88 5.85
C ALA A 53 -8.62 -27.86 5.05
N GLU A 54 -7.47 -28.32 4.57
CA GLU A 54 -6.49 -27.66 3.72
C GLU A 54 -7.15 -26.99 2.49
N ALA A 55 -7.90 -25.92 2.71
CA ALA A 55 -8.28 -25.00 1.67
C ALA A 55 -6.99 -24.28 1.34
N ARG A 56 -6.26 -24.81 0.36
CA ARG A 56 -5.14 -24.14 -0.30
C ARG A 56 -5.70 -22.82 -0.83
N HIS A 57 -5.68 -21.78 -0.01
CA HIS A 57 -6.01 -20.44 -0.42
C HIS A 57 -4.98 -20.07 -1.47
N THR A 58 -5.39 -20.09 -2.74
CA THR A 58 -4.63 -19.46 -3.81
C THR A 58 -4.40 -18.03 -3.32
N PRO A 59 -3.13 -17.60 -3.11
CA PRO A 59 -2.86 -16.27 -2.61
C PRO A 59 -3.64 -15.25 -3.43
N GLY A 60 -4.37 -14.37 -2.73
CA GLY A 60 -4.97 -13.20 -3.37
C GLY A 60 -3.89 -12.49 -4.16
N VAL A 61 -4.20 -12.06 -5.35
CA VAL A 61 -3.20 -11.44 -6.23
C VAL A 61 -3.17 -9.92 -5.99
N LEU A 62 -3.85 -9.40 -4.97
CA LEU A 62 -4.12 -7.97 -4.83
C LEU A 62 -3.74 -7.45 -3.45
N ALA A 63 -3.10 -6.28 -3.43
CA ALA A 63 -2.98 -5.43 -2.25
C ALA A 63 -3.51 -4.03 -2.57
N VAL A 64 -4.31 -3.46 -1.67
CA VAL A 64 -4.93 -2.15 -1.86
C VAL A 64 -4.56 -1.24 -0.70
N PHE A 65 -4.11 -0.04 -1.02
CA PHE A 65 -3.85 1.04 -0.08
C PHE A 65 -4.83 2.17 -0.35
N ASN A 66 -5.49 2.66 0.70
CA ASN A 66 -6.27 3.89 0.67
C ASN A 66 -5.98 4.62 1.98
N ILE A 67 -5.26 5.73 1.91
CA ILE A 67 -4.82 6.44 3.12
C ILE A 67 -4.83 7.95 2.91
N ILE A 68 -5.13 8.67 3.98
CA ILE A 68 -4.98 10.12 4.04
C ILE A 68 -3.74 10.43 4.86
N LEU A 69 -2.83 11.21 4.30
CA LEU A 69 -1.57 11.58 4.96
C LEU A 69 -1.35 13.10 4.95
N PRO A 70 -0.90 13.67 6.08
CA PRO A 70 -0.37 15.02 6.10
C PRO A 70 1.02 15.04 5.47
N MET A 71 1.24 15.96 4.55
CA MET A 71 2.43 16.09 3.72
C MET A 71 3.02 17.48 3.86
N LYS A 72 4.33 17.59 3.99
CA LYS A 72 5.06 18.85 3.95
C LYS A 72 5.78 18.99 2.61
N ALA A 73 6.15 20.22 2.25
CA ALA A 73 7.00 20.44 1.10
C ALA A 73 8.30 19.62 1.21
N GLY A 74 8.53 18.76 0.21
CA GLY A 74 9.68 17.84 0.17
C GLY A 74 9.43 16.45 0.76
N ASP A 75 8.27 16.20 1.39
CA ASP A 75 7.88 14.83 1.74
C ASP A 75 7.63 14.01 0.47
N THR A 76 8.01 12.72 0.50
CA THR A 76 7.77 11.77 -0.59
C THR A 76 6.85 10.65 -0.13
N VAL A 77 6.09 10.06 -1.06
CA VAL A 77 5.35 8.82 -0.83
C VAL A 77 5.75 7.80 -1.87
N CYS A 78 6.08 6.59 -1.40
CA CYS A 78 6.56 5.50 -2.23
C CYS A 78 5.86 4.19 -1.84
N ILE A 79 5.87 3.23 -2.75
CA ILE A 79 5.50 1.85 -2.46
C ILE A 79 6.76 1.02 -2.60
N ASP A 80 7.21 0.49 -1.48
CA ASP A 80 8.38 -0.37 -1.41
C ASP A 80 7.92 -1.82 -1.46
N LEU A 81 8.30 -2.53 -2.52
CA LEU A 81 8.09 -3.97 -2.60
C LEU A 81 9.11 -4.68 -1.70
N VAL A 82 8.63 -5.26 -0.60
CA VAL A 82 9.47 -5.95 0.39
C VAL A 82 9.82 -7.35 -0.08
N THR A 83 8.81 -8.09 -0.56
CA THR A 83 8.98 -9.46 -1.08
C THR A 83 8.04 -9.72 -2.25
N GLY A 84 8.35 -10.76 -3.03
CA GLY A 84 7.53 -11.20 -4.16
C GLY A 84 7.76 -10.38 -5.43
N LYS A 85 6.81 -10.47 -6.36
CA LYS A 85 6.84 -9.79 -7.66
C LYS A 85 5.45 -9.35 -8.06
N LEU A 86 5.34 -8.15 -8.61
CA LEU A 86 4.14 -7.68 -9.27
C LEU A 86 4.04 -8.25 -10.68
N VAL A 87 2.83 -8.34 -11.21
CA VAL A 87 2.61 -8.75 -12.60
C VAL A 87 3.13 -7.67 -13.55
N HIS A 88 3.82 -8.10 -14.61
CA HIS A 88 4.20 -7.22 -15.71
C HIS A 88 3.31 -7.56 -16.91
N SER A 89 2.51 -6.59 -17.34
CA SER A 89 1.58 -6.72 -18.47
C SER A 89 1.56 -5.42 -19.26
N SER A 90 1.16 -5.50 -20.54
CA SER A 90 0.86 -4.33 -21.36
C SER A 90 -0.37 -3.57 -20.87
N GLU A 91 -1.25 -4.23 -20.10
CA GLU A 91 -2.39 -3.59 -19.44
C GLU A 91 -1.99 -3.07 -18.05
N PRO A 92 -2.50 -1.89 -17.63
CA PRO A 92 -2.16 -1.31 -16.33
C PRO A 92 -2.87 -2.07 -15.21
N LEU A 93 -2.21 -3.11 -14.70
CA LEU A 93 -2.71 -3.94 -13.58
C LEU A 93 -2.29 -3.39 -12.21
N THR A 94 -1.39 -2.40 -12.18
CA THR A 94 -0.94 -1.73 -10.96
C THR A 94 -1.13 -0.23 -11.11
N ILE A 95 -1.79 0.40 -10.14
CA ILE A 95 -2.12 1.82 -10.15
C ILE A 95 -1.62 2.44 -8.84
N PHE A 96 -1.02 3.62 -8.92
CA PHE A 96 -0.71 4.47 -7.78
C PHE A 96 -1.10 5.91 -8.09
N SER A 97 -1.94 6.49 -7.23
CA SER A 97 -2.56 7.79 -7.44
C SER A 97 -2.56 8.60 -6.15
N GLY A 98 -2.47 9.91 -6.28
CA GLY A 98 -2.53 10.86 -5.17
C GLY A 98 -3.38 12.07 -5.51
N MET A 99 -4.06 12.64 -4.51
CA MET A 99 -4.89 13.84 -4.64
C MET A 99 -4.71 14.75 -3.43
N LEU A 100 -4.47 16.04 -3.67
CA LEU A 100 -4.53 17.07 -2.63
C LEU A 100 -5.97 17.27 -2.19
N LEU A 101 -6.24 17.11 -0.90
CA LEU A 101 -7.57 17.35 -0.32
C LEU A 101 -7.71 18.80 0.11
N TYR A 102 -6.78 19.30 0.92
CA TYR A 102 -6.75 20.68 1.39
C TYR A 102 -5.38 21.02 1.99
N GLU A 103 -5.11 22.33 2.13
CA GLU A 103 -3.93 22.86 2.79
C GLU A 103 -4.28 23.32 4.22
N THR A 104 -3.34 23.16 5.14
CA THR A 104 -3.41 23.65 6.51
C THR A 104 -2.28 24.67 6.70
N VAL A 105 -2.66 25.87 7.11
CA VAL A 105 -1.79 27.04 7.29
C VAL A 105 -1.14 27.03 8.67
#